data_AF-A0AAD7T807-F1
#
_entry.id   AF-A0AAD7T807-F1
#
_cell.length_a   1.000
_cell.length_b   1.000
_cell.length_c   1.000
_cell.angle_alpha   90.00
_cell.angle_beta   90.00
_cell.angle_gamma   90.00
#
_symmetry.space_group_name_H-M   'P 1'
#
loop_
_entity.id
_entity.type
_entity.pdbx_description
1 polymer ?
#
loop_
_entity_poly.entity_id
_entity_poly.type
_entity_poly.pdbx_seq_one_letter_code
_entity_poly.pdbx_strand_id
1 'polypeptide(L)'
;MLVNTAPGAQAGAEAAWSLMQVAQPEPWLLCVGGLRAECGPRGLDGVDRLAVSRGLLTCCRKDILTCHLDSKGTCLILDGLFPVISALCEENLDCHYYVLQVFTLWLKCLKDCLGEVWEARGAPLLREDSTLQQRLTQVIWNNAESPLEGVSEFVHSSFRLLLEIYELDCERFGDAEKPLYLALLQRVASLPWEAKARYSPLSALLPYIGTSTVLEQIPELPRDLLKCLSTNHLSPCASDAYRSLIQQQRRELCGAAAPGAPPSEAELAELWARRWRPALLEALTSDAALLQRNASSLLLPWTLRTFPAAVEAL
;
A
#
# COMPACT_ATOMS: atom_id res chain seq x y z
N MET A 1 -13.56 0.09 26.32
CA MET A 1 -13.74 1.50 25.92
C MET A 1 -15.17 1.93 26.26
N LEU A 2 -15.37 3.04 26.98
CA LEU A 2 -16.71 3.51 27.42
C LEU A 2 -17.68 3.75 26.26
N VAL A 3 -17.17 4.15 25.08
CA VAL A 3 -17.95 4.29 23.85
C VAL A 3 -18.76 3.02 23.51
N ASN A 4 -18.18 1.83 23.74
CA ASN A 4 -18.84 0.56 23.41
C ASN A 4 -19.95 0.17 24.37
N THR A 5 -20.07 0.83 25.53
CA THR A 5 -21.17 0.58 26.46
C THR A 5 -22.43 1.36 26.10
N ALA A 6 -22.39 2.14 25.01
CA ALA A 6 -23.55 2.83 24.50
C ALA A 6 -24.67 1.84 24.09
N PRO A 7 -25.95 2.16 24.35
CA PRO A 7 -27.06 1.26 24.09
C PRO A 7 -27.30 1.00 22.59
N GLY A 8 -26.77 1.84 21.70
CA GLY A 8 -26.88 1.70 20.25
C GLY A 8 -25.71 2.36 19.51
N ALA A 9 -25.57 2.02 18.22
CA ALA A 9 -24.50 2.51 17.36
C ALA A 9 -24.45 4.04 17.27
N GLN A 10 -25.61 4.70 17.16
CA GLN A 10 -25.73 6.16 17.06
C GLN A 10 -25.11 6.87 18.29
N ALA A 11 -25.54 6.48 19.49
CA ALA A 11 -25.04 7.07 20.73
C ALA A 11 -23.54 6.77 20.94
N GLY A 12 -23.08 5.60 20.50
CA GLY A 12 -21.65 5.28 20.47
C GLY A 12 -20.88 6.19 19.50
N ALA A 13 -21.43 6.43 18.31
CA ALA A 13 -20.79 7.25 17.28
C ALA A 13 -20.71 8.72 17.71
N GLU A 14 -21.76 9.26 18.32
CA GLU A 14 -21.75 10.61 18.89
C GLU A 14 -20.69 10.77 20.00
N ALA A 15 -20.59 9.77 20.89
CA ALA A 15 -19.58 9.77 21.94
C ALA A 15 -18.14 9.66 21.38
N ALA A 16 -17.95 8.82 20.36
CA ALA A 16 -16.68 8.70 19.65
C ALA A 16 -16.31 9.99 18.90
N TRP A 17 -17.30 10.65 18.29
CA TRP A 17 -17.12 11.94 17.61
C TRP A 17 -16.73 13.05 18.61
N SER A 18 -17.33 13.05 19.80
CA SER A 18 -16.94 13.96 20.87
C SER A 18 -15.48 13.73 21.33
N LEU A 19 -14.99 12.48 21.34
CA LEU A 19 -13.57 12.20 21.59
C LEU A 19 -12.65 12.74 20.48
N MET A 20 -13.10 12.71 19.22
CA MET A 20 -12.32 13.20 18.08
C MET A 20 -12.11 14.72 18.10
N GLN A 21 -12.87 15.47 18.91
CA GLN A 21 -12.62 16.90 19.13
C GLN A 21 -11.28 17.20 19.82
N VAL A 22 -10.54 16.17 20.27
CA VAL A 22 -9.12 16.28 20.64
C VAL A 22 -8.25 16.92 19.54
N ALA A 23 -8.72 16.94 18.30
CA ALA A 23 -8.04 17.63 17.21
C ALA A 23 -8.29 19.15 17.14
N GLN A 24 -9.16 19.70 17.98
CA GLN A 24 -9.48 21.12 18.01
C GLN A 24 -8.51 21.88 18.95
N PRO A 25 -8.16 23.13 18.62
CA PRO A 25 -7.28 23.97 19.46
C PRO A 25 -8.01 24.56 20.67
N GLU A 26 -9.35 24.51 20.70
CA GLU A 26 -10.16 25.07 21.77
C GLU A 26 -10.56 24.00 22.79
N PRO A 27 -10.77 24.36 24.08
CA PRO A 27 -11.38 23.47 25.05
C PRO A 27 -12.75 22.99 24.56
N TRP A 28 -13.05 21.72 24.79
CA TRP A 28 -14.31 21.12 24.40
C TRP A 28 -14.93 20.33 25.54
N LEU A 29 -16.25 20.16 25.48
CA LEU A 29 -16.97 19.31 26.40
C LEU A 29 -17.00 17.89 25.85
N LEU A 30 -16.23 16.99 26.45
CA LEU A 30 -16.30 15.56 26.17
C LEU A 30 -17.60 14.99 26.73
N CYS A 31 -18.41 14.39 25.86
CA CYS A 31 -19.65 13.72 26.20
C CYS A 31 -19.56 12.23 25.87
N VAL A 32 -19.62 11.36 26.89
CA VAL A 32 -19.71 9.91 26.71
C VAL A 32 -20.88 9.39 27.56
N GLY A 33 -22.05 9.28 26.93
CA GLY A 33 -23.30 9.02 27.64
C GLY A 33 -23.60 10.12 28.67
N GLY A 34 -23.70 9.76 29.94
CA GLY A 34 -23.90 10.72 31.03
C GLY A 34 -22.62 11.41 31.53
N LEU A 35 -21.43 10.91 31.15
CA LEU A 35 -20.16 11.52 31.53
C LEU A 35 -19.94 12.79 30.72
N ARG A 36 -19.76 13.91 31.41
CA ARG A 36 -19.38 15.20 30.84
C ARG A 36 -18.09 15.67 31.49
N ALA A 37 -17.06 15.92 30.70
CA ALA A 37 -15.78 16.42 31.18
C ALA A 37 -15.28 17.53 30.27
N GLU A 38 -14.85 18.64 30.86
CA GLU A 38 -14.15 19.68 30.10
C GLU A 38 -12.74 19.18 29.78
N CYS A 39 -12.41 19.16 28.51
CA CYS A 39 -11.12 18.72 27.99
C CYS A 39 -10.48 19.89 27.24
N GLY A 40 -9.16 19.93 27.26
CA GLY A 40 -8.38 20.91 26.52
C GLY A 40 -7.17 20.25 25.89
N PRO A 41 -6.62 20.84 24.81
CA PRO A 41 -5.44 20.31 24.15
C PRO A 41 -4.26 20.29 25.13
N ARG A 42 -3.54 19.16 25.17
CA ARG A 42 -2.46 18.94 26.16
C ARG A 42 -1.06 19.26 25.61
N GLY A 43 -0.91 19.42 24.29
CA GLY A 43 0.35 19.74 23.62
C GLY A 43 0.20 19.78 22.10
N LEU A 44 1.28 20.17 21.41
CA LEU A 44 1.37 20.16 19.94
C LEU A 44 2.07 18.91 19.40
N ASP A 45 2.36 17.92 20.26
CA ASP A 45 3.10 16.70 19.91
C ASP A 45 2.25 15.64 19.17
N GLY A 46 0.93 15.88 19.06
CA GLY A 46 -0.02 15.02 18.37
C GLY A 46 -0.29 13.67 19.03
N VAL A 47 0.28 13.41 20.22
CA VAL A 47 0.21 12.11 20.89
C VAL A 47 -1.22 11.81 21.38
N ASP A 48 -1.94 12.84 21.81
CA ASP A 48 -3.34 12.74 22.24
C ASP A 48 -4.27 12.34 21.08
N ARG A 49 -4.19 13.04 19.95
CA ARG A 49 -4.91 12.71 18.71
C ARG A 49 -4.58 11.29 18.26
N LEU A 50 -3.29 10.93 18.25
CA LEU A 50 -2.84 9.61 17.87
C LEU A 50 -3.38 8.51 18.79
N ALA A 51 -3.34 8.73 20.11
CA ALA A 51 -3.83 7.79 21.11
C ALA A 51 -5.34 7.58 21.00
N VAL A 52 -6.10 8.66 20.79
CA VAL A 52 -7.55 8.58 20.57
C VAL A 52 -7.87 7.85 19.28
N SER A 53 -7.23 8.21 18.16
CA SER A 53 -7.44 7.54 16.87
C SER A 53 -7.11 6.05 16.94
N ARG A 54 -5.96 5.70 17.53
CA ARG A 54 -5.58 4.30 17.75
C ARG A 54 -6.60 3.59 18.61
N GLY A 55 -6.98 4.16 19.76
CA GLY A 55 -7.92 3.56 20.69
C GLY A 55 -9.29 3.29 20.06
N LEU A 56 -9.79 4.23 19.26
CA LEU A 56 -11.03 4.05 18.50
C LEU A 56 -10.89 2.92 17.47
N LEU A 57 -9.82 2.90 16.69
CA LEU A 57 -9.60 1.84 15.68
C LEU A 57 -9.43 0.45 16.29
N THR A 58 -8.75 0.33 17.43
CA THR A 58 -8.49 -0.99 18.05
C THR A 58 -9.64 -1.50 18.88
N CYS A 59 -10.39 -0.60 19.53
CA CYS A 59 -11.33 -1.00 20.57
C CYS A 59 -12.78 -0.70 20.23
N CYS A 60 -13.10 0.20 19.29
CA CYS A 60 -14.48 0.55 19.00
C CYS A 60 -15.19 -0.59 18.22
N ARG A 61 -16.48 -0.77 18.47
CA ARG A 61 -17.27 -1.74 17.68
C ARG A 61 -17.40 -1.25 16.23
N LYS A 62 -17.39 -2.18 15.27
CA LYS A 62 -17.49 -1.87 13.83
C LYS A 62 -18.76 -1.09 13.49
N ASP A 63 -19.90 -1.48 14.06
CA ASP A 63 -21.19 -0.81 13.87
C ASP A 63 -21.17 0.67 14.30
N ILE A 64 -20.35 1.04 15.29
CA ILE A 64 -20.15 2.42 15.71
C ILE A 64 -19.24 3.17 14.72
N LEU A 65 -18.16 2.53 14.24
CA LEU A 65 -17.21 3.14 13.29
C LEU A 65 -17.87 3.50 11.95
N THR A 66 -18.83 2.68 11.51
CA THR A 66 -19.56 2.85 10.24
C THR A 66 -20.91 3.53 10.40
N CYS A 67 -21.33 3.83 11.64
CA CYS A 67 -22.60 4.47 11.92
C CYS A 67 -22.69 5.87 11.29
N HIS A 68 -23.87 6.20 10.78
CA HIS A 68 -24.16 7.50 10.20
C HIS A 68 -24.53 8.54 11.26
N LEU A 69 -23.76 9.61 11.32
CA LEU A 69 -24.01 10.70 12.25
C LEU A 69 -25.05 11.70 11.73
N ASP A 70 -25.23 11.79 10.41
CA ASP A 70 -26.17 12.72 9.79
C ASP A 70 -26.82 12.15 8.52
N SER A 71 -27.80 12.89 7.98
CA SER A 71 -28.51 12.54 6.75
C SER A 71 -27.63 12.61 5.49
N LYS A 72 -26.40 13.13 5.59
CA LYS A 72 -25.42 13.21 4.50
C LYS A 72 -24.56 11.95 4.40
N GLY A 73 -24.76 10.98 5.29
CA GLY A 73 -24.02 9.73 5.28
C GLY A 73 -22.64 9.82 5.93
N THR A 74 -22.39 10.83 6.77
CA THR A 74 -21.12 11.03 7.48
C THR A 74 -20.88 9.86 8.44
N CYS A 75 -19.73 9.18 8.32
CA CYS A 75 -19.34 8.07 9.20
C CYS A 75 -18.02 8.34 9.90
N LEU A 76 -17.83 7.77 11.09
CA LEU A 76 -16.67 8.06 11.93
C LEU A 76 -15.35 7.61 11.26
N ILE A 77 -15.33 6.47 10.58
CA ILE A 77 -14.11 5.94 9.98
C ILE A 77 -13.56 6.81 8.84
N LEU A 78 -14.42 7.32 7.94
CA LEU A 78 -13.99 8.14 6.81
C LEU A 78 -13.95 9.63 7.12
N ASP A 79 -14.91 10.14 7.87
CA ASP A 79 -15.13 11.58 7.98
C ASP A 79 -14.63 12.14 9.33
N GLY A 80 -14.40 11.26 10.32
CA GLY A 80 -13.81 11.62 11.62
C GLY A 80 -12.34 11.23 11.73
N LEU A 81 -12.06 9.92 11.67
CA LEU A 81 -10.73 9.36 11.92
C LEU A 81 -9.74 9.69 10.80
N PHE A 82 -10.11 9.51 9.54
CA PHE A 82 -9.19 9.72 8.43
C PHE A 82 -8.64 11.14 8.34
N PRO A 83 -9.44 12.23 8.45
CA PRO A 83 -8.89 13.59 8.43
C PRO A 83 -7.85 13.85 9.51
N VAL A 84 -8.07 13.32 10.73
CA VAL A 84 -7.11 13.48 11.84
C VAL A 84 -5.84 12.68 11.58
N ILE A 85 -5.96 11.44 11.12
CA ILE A 85 -4.79 10.60 10.80
C ILE A 85 -4.01 11.19 9.61
N SER A 86 -4.71 11.70 8.59
CA SER A 86 -4.09 12.37 7.44
C SER A 86 -3.32 13.60 7.87
N ALA A 87 -3.88 14.44 8.76
CA ALA A 87 -3.20 15.60 9.30
C ALA A 87 -1.94 15.19 10.09
N LEU A 88 -2.03 14.18 10.95
CA LEU A 88 -0.88 13.66 11.70
C LEU A 88 0.24 13.16 10.76
N CYS A 89 -0.10 12.58 9.60
CA CYS A 89 0.88 12.12 8.61
C CYS A 89 1.61 13.27 7.88
N GLU A 90 1.02 14.47 7.85
CA GLU A 90 1.59 15.67 7.23
C GLU A 90 2.45 16.48 8.22
N GLU A 91 2.23 16.29 9.51
CA GLU A 91 2.97 16.95 10.58
C GLU A 91 4.33 16.28 10.83
N ASN A 92 5.36 17.09 11.09
CA ASN A 92 6.70 16.58 11.41
C ASN A 92 6.80 16.27 12.91
N LEU A 93 6.23 15.12 13.32
CA LEU A 93 6.12 14.70 14.72
C LEU A 93 7.19 13.66 15.08
N ASP A 94 7.69 13.72 16.33
CA ASP A 94 8.62 12.70 16.85
C ASP A 94 8.00 11.29 16.88
N CYS A 95 6.67 11.21 16.92
CA CYS A 95 5.92 9.95 16.94
C CYS A 95 5.55 9.42 15.54
N HIS A 96 6.18 9.92 14.47
CA HIS A 96 5.83 9.59 13.07
C HIS A 96 5.72 8.10 12.77
N TYR A 97 6.60 7.27 13.34
CA TYR A 97 6.52 5.81 13.24
C TYR A 97 5.14 5.27 13.66
N TYR A 98 4.62 5.75 14.78
CA TYR A 98 3.32 5.33 15.30
C TYR A 98 2.17 5.93 14.51
N VAL A 99 2.34 7.13 13.94
CA VAL A 99 1.37 7.73 13.01
C VAL A 99 1.16 6.81 11.80
N LEU A 100 2.25 6.37 11.16
CA LEU A 100 2.15 5.46 10.01
C LEU A 100 1.60 4.09 10.40
N GLN A 101 1.92 3.60 11.60
CA GLN A 101 1.30 2.38 12.13
C GLN A 101 -0.23 2.54 12.28
N VAL A 102 -0.70 3.69 12.78
CA VAL A 102 -2.13 3.99 12.93
C VAL A 102 -2.80 4.20 11.57
N PHE A 103 -2.11 4.80 10.60
CA PHE A 103 -2.58 4.90 9.22
C PHE A 103 -2.77 3.53 8.57
N THR A 104 -1.80 2.61 8.71
CA THR A 104 -1.96 1.23 8.25
C THR A 104 -3.09 0.51 8.98
N LEU A 105 -3.24 0.72 10.29
CA LEU A 105 -4.35 0.16 11.06
C LEU A 105 -5.70 0.67 10.55
N TRP A 106 -5.81 1.96 10.25
CA TRP A 106 -7.02 2.56 9.69
C TRP A 106 -7.38 1.93 8.34
N LEU A 107 -6.42 1.71 7.44
CA LEU A 107 -6.65 1.01 6.17
C LEU A 107 -7.17 -0.42 6.38
N LYS A 108 -6.62 -1.14 7.36
CA LYS A 108 -7.10 -2.49 7.72
C LYS A 108 -8.54 -2.45 8.23
N CYS A 109 -8.84 -1.54 9.16
CA CYS A 109 -10.20 -1.36 9.68
C CYS A 109 -11.19 -0.95 8.58
N LEU A 110 -10.77 -0.08 7.65
CA LEU A 110 -11.59 0.32 6.50
C LEU A 110 -11.91 -0.89 5.64
N LYS A 111 -10.88 -1.66 5.23
CA LYS A 111 -11.04 -2.89 4.46
C LYS A 111 -12.05 -3.85 5.13
N ASP A 112 -11.89 -4.04 6.44
CA ASP A 112 -12.71 -4.94 7.26
C ASP A 112 -14.18 -4.50 7.44
N CYS A 113 -14.51 -3.26 7.05
CA CYS A 113 -15.85 -2.69 7.17
C CYS A 113 -16.35 -2.12 5.83
N LEU A 114 -15.75 -2.52 4.70
CA LEU A 114 -16.09 -1.98 3.37
C LEU A 114 -17.57 -2.19 3.02
N GLY A 115 -18.13 -3.35 3.36
CA GLY A 115 -19.53 -3.67 3.10
C GLY A 115 -20.47 -2.62 3.69
N GLU A 116 -20.36 -2.37 4.99
CA GLU A 116 -21.16 -1.38 5.70
C GLU A 116 -20.92 0.03 5.16
N VAL A 117 -19.68 0.37 4.82
CA VAL A 117 -19.31 1.68 4.25
C VAL A 117 -19.90 1.88 2.85
N TRP A 118 -19.98 0.85 2.02
CA TRP A 118 -20.59 0.92 0.70
C TRP A 118 -22.11 1.04 0.76
N GLU A 119 -22.78 0.28 1.62
CA GLU A 119 -24.23 0.41 1.84
C GLU A 119 -24.58 1.83 2.34
N ALA A 120 -23.70 2.38 3.17
CA ALA A 120 -23.77 3.72 3.70
C ALA A 120 -23.64 4.82 2.64
N ARG A 121 -22.63 4.72 1.76
CA ARG A 121 -22.28 5.77 0.77
C ARG A 121 -23.03 5.61 -0.54
N GLY A 122 -23.38 4.38 -0.93
CA GLY A 122 -23.96 4.05 -2.23
C GLY A 122 -23.05 4.33 -3.43
N ALA A 123 -21.74 4.55 -3.21
CA ALA A 123 -20.79 4.94 -4.24
C ALA A 123 -19.38 4.40 -3.97
N PRO A 124 -18.53 4.25 -5.01
CA PRO A 124 -17.14 3.85 -4.86
C PRO A 124 -16.36 4.84 -3.97
N LEU A 125 -15.52 4.32 -3.09
CA LEU A 125 -14.64 5.11 -2.23
C LEU A 125 -13.47 5.72 -2.99
N LEU A 126 -12.90 4.94 -3.90
CA LEU A 126 -11.66 5.23 -4.60
C LEU A 126 -11.91 5.54 -6.09
N ARG A 127 -13.07 6.15 -6.39
CA ARG A 127 -13.36 6.72 -7.70
C ARG A 127 -12.22 7.63 -8.15
N GLU A 128 -11.97 7.67 -9.45
CA GLU A 128 -10.99 8.57 -10.05
C GLU A 128 -11.21 10.03 -9.58
N ASP A 129 -10.10 10.66 -9.19
CA ASP A 129 -10.03 12.01 -8.63
C ASP A 129 -10.87 12.24 -7.36
N SER A 130 -11.24 11.18 -6.62
CA SER A 130 -11.82 11.38 -5.29
C SER A 130 -10.78 11.97 -4.35
N THR A 131 -11.21 12.88 -3.49
CA THR A 131 -10.34 13.51 -2.48
C THR A 131 -9.71 12.48 -1.55
N LEU A 132 -10.44 11.39 -1.25
CA LEU A 132 -9.93 10.27 -0.47
C LEU A 132 -8.80 9.54 -1.20
N GLN A 133 -9.00 9.17 -2.46
CA GLN A 133 -7.99 8.49 -3.27
C GLN A 133 -6.71 9.34 -3.37
N GLN A 134 -6.85 10.64 -3.65
CA GLN A 134 -5.71 11.54 -3.79
C GLN A 134 -4.94 11.68 -2.48
N ARG A 135 -5.64 11.86 -1.34
CA ARG A 135 -4.99 11.97 -0.02
C ARG A 135 -4.29 10.68 0.40
N LEU A 136 -4.92 9.51 0.22
CA LEU A 136 -4.30 8.22 0.55
C LEU A 136 -3.02 8.01 -0.25
N THR A 137 -3.09 8.28 -1.54
CA THR A 137 -1.95 8.19 -2.45
C THR A 137 -0.86 9.15 -1.98
N GLN A 138 -1.19 10.40 -1.70
CA GLN A 138 -0.23 11.41 -1.22
C GLN A 138 0.46 11.01 0.08
N VAL A 139 -0.27 10.55 1.09
CA VAL A 139 0.30 10.08 2.37
C VAL A 139 1.31 8.97 2.13
N ILE A 140 1.00 7.99 1.28
CA ILE A 140 1.92 6.89 0.97
C ILE A 140 3.19 7.41 0.29
N TRP A 141 3.06 8.26 -0.71
CA TRP A 141 4.21 8.75 -1.48
C TRP A 141 5.10 9.71 -0.70
N ASN A 142 4.52 10.57 0.15
CA ASN A 142 5.30 11.45 1.04
C ASN A 142 6.19 10.66 2.01
N ASN A 143 5.84 9.39 2.28
CA ASN A 143 6.52 8.53 3.24
C ASN A 143 7.34 7.40 2.61
N ALA A 144 7.31 7.25 1.28
CA ALA A 144 7.91 6.12 0.57
C ALA A 144 9.44 6.02 0.71
N GLU A 145 10.12 7.13 0.97
CA GLU A 145 11.57 7.17 1.22
C GLU A 145 11.90 7.69 2.63
N SER A 146 11.01 7.44 3.60
CA SER A 146 11.27 7.83 4.98
C SER A 146 12.61 7.26 5.47
N PRO A 147 13.48 8.09 6.08
CA PRO A 147 14.75 7.62 6.63
C PRO A 147 14.57 6.85 7.94
N LEU A 148 13.37 6.87 8.53
CA LEU A 148 13.08 6.20 9.80
C LEU A 148 12.95 4.68 9.60
N GLU A 149 13.67 3.94 10.43
CA GLU A 149 13.63 2.48 10.41
C GLU A 149 12.21 1.95 10.69
N GLY A 150 11.79 0.93 9.94
CA GLY A 150 10.46 0.32 10.05
C GLY A 150 9.29 1.10 9.43
N VAL A 151 9.45 2.41 9.14
CA VAL A 151 8.38 3.19 8.48
C VAL A 151 8.07 2.64 7.08
N SER A 152 9.11 2.22 6.34
CA SER A 152 8.95 1.61 5.01
C SER A 152 8.04 0.38 5.02
N GLU A 153 8.05 -0.42 6.09
CA GLU A 153 7.18 -1.59 6.20
C GLU A 153 5.70 -1.20 6.27
N PHE A 154 5.38 -0.16 7.06
CA PHE A 154 4.02 0.38 7.13
C PHE A 154 3.60 1.00 5.80
N VAL A 155 4.49 1.74 5.14
CA VAL A 155 4.19 2.34 3.83
C VAL A 155 3.91 1.25 2.79
N HIS A 156 4.73 0.20 2.75
CA HIS A 156 4.52 -0.95 1.86
C HIS A 156 3.21 -1.69 2.17
N SER A 157 2.91 -1.90 3.46
CA SER A 157 1.65 -2.53 3.87
C SER A 157 0.44 -1.67 3.52
N SER A 158 0.52 -0.36 3.74
CA SER A 158 -0.53 0.60 3.41
C SER A 158 -0.78 0.66 1.91
N PHE A 159 0.27 0.63 1.09
CA PHE A 159 0.12 0.60 -0.36
C PHE A 159 -0.57 -0.67 -0.84
N ARG A 160 -0.21 -1.85 -0.32
CA ARG A 160 -0.92 -3.11 -0.63
C ARG A 160 -2.40 -3.05 -0.22
N LEU A 161 -2.69 -2.56 0.99
CA LEU A 161 -4.07 -2.40 1.45
C LEU A 161 -4.86 -1.44 0.56
N LEU A 162 -4.26 -0.35 0.09
CA LEU A 162 -4.90 0.56 -0.85
C LEU A 162 -5.28 -0.15 -2.15
N LEU A 163 -4.37 -0.94 -2.73
CA LEU A 163 -4.66 -1.72 -3.95
C LEU A 163 -5.75 -2.76 -3.71
N GLU A 164 -5.71 -3.47 -2.59
CA GLU A 164 -6.74 -4.46 -2.22
C GLU A 164 -8.11 -3.82 -2.01
N ILE A 165 -8.17 -2.65 -1.35
CA ILE A 165 -9.43 -1.90 -1.17
C ILE A 165 -9.95 -1.44 -2.53
N TYR A 166 -9.08 -0.92 -3.40
CA TYR A 166 -9.47 -0.49 -4.75
C TYR A 166 -10.00 -1.64 -5.59
N GLU A 167 -9.34 -2.81 -5.56
CA GLU A 167 -9.81 -4.01 -6.24
C GLU A 167 -11.23 -4.36 -5.83
N LEU A 168 -11.48 -4.40 -4.51
CA LEU A 168 -12.80 -4.69 -3.94
C LEU A 168 -13.85 -3.63 -4.31
N ASP A 169 -13.46 -2.36 -4.36
CA ASP A 169 -14.32 -1.24 -4.80
C ASP A 169 -14.72 -1.41 -6.29
N CYS A 170 -13.74 -1.72 -7.15
CA CYS A 170 -13.97 -2.00 -8.57
C CYS A 170 -14.87 -3.23 -8.78
N GLU A 171 -14.64 -4.33 -8.06
CA GLU A 171 -15.47 -5.53 -8.12
C GLU A 171 -16.91 -5.25 -7.70
N ARG A 172 -17.12 -4.43 -6.65
CA ARG A 172 -18.44 -4.07 -6.14
C ARG A 172 -19.22 -3.18 -7.11
N PHE A 173 -18.56 -2.21 -7.72
CA PHE A 173 -19.21 -1.17 -8.54
C PHE A 173 -19.02 -1.34 -10.05
N GLY A 174 -18.35 -2.41 -10.50
CA GLY A 174 -18.24 -2.79 -11.91
C GLY A 174 -17.25 -1.97 -12.73
N ASP A 175 -16.18 -1.46 -12.12
CA ASP A 175 -15.11 -0.74 -12.84
C ASP A 175 -14.07 -1.73 -13.38
N ALA A 176 -14.24 -2.13 -14.64
CA ALA A 176 -13.37 -3.09 -15.31
C ALA A 176 -12.04 -2.49 -15.79
N GLU A 177 -11.99 -1.19 -16.07
CA GLU A 177 -10.81 -0.51 -16.61
C GLU A 177 -9.75 -0.27 -15.54
N LYS A 178 -10.18 -0.13 -14.27
CA LYS A 178 -9.31 0.01 -13.10
C LYS A 178 -8.20 1.07 -13.29
N PRO A 179 -8.53 2.31 -13.71
CA PRO A 179 -7.57 3.33 -14.15
C PRO A 179 -6.51 3.69 -13.09
N LEU A 180 -6.82 3.54 -11.80
CA LEU A 180 -5.87 3.86 -10.73
C LEU A 180 -4.58 3.04 -10.82
N TYR A 181 -4.64 1.77 -11.23
CA TYR A 181 -3.44 0.95 -11.33
C TYR A 181 -2.46 1.47 -12.38
N LEU A 182 -2.99 1.90 -13.54
CA LEU A 182 -2.17 2.49 -14.60
C LEU A 182 -1.63 3.87 -14.18
N ALA A 183 -2.43 4.69 -13.50
CA ALA A 183 -1.97 5.97 -12.97
C ALA A 183 -0.82 5.79 -11.93
N LEU A 184 -0.94 4.80 -11.05
CA LEU A 184 0.12 4.47 -10.09
C LEU A 184 1.37 3.92 -10.78
N LEU A 185 1.22 3.09 -11.83
CA LEU A 185 2.35 2.61 -12.62
C LEU A 185 3.06 3.76 -13.35
N GLN A 186 2.32 4.70 -13.93
CA GLN A 186 2.90 5.88 -14.58
C GLN A 186 3.68 6.74 -13.59
N ARG A 187 3.17 6.90 -12.36
CA ARG A 187 3.89 7.58 -11.29
C ARG A 187 5.16 6.84 -10.88
N VAL A 188 5.13 5.50 -10.85
CA VAL A 188 6.34 4.70 -10.60
C VAL A 188 7.35 4.84 -11.75
N ALA A 189 6.87 4.86 -12.99
CA ALA A 189 7.71 5.01 -14.19
C ALA A 189 8.40 6.37 -14.28
N SER A 190 7.82 7.42 -13.70
CA SER A 190 8.41 8.77 -13.69
C SER A 190 9.49 8.95 -12.61
N LEU A 191 9.61 8.01 -11.66
CA LEU A 191 10.67 8.05 -10.65
C LEU A 191 12.03 7.68 -11.26
N PRO A 192 13.12 8.35 -10.82
CA PRO A 192 14.47 7.97 -11.24
C PRO A 192 14.79 6.54 -10.80
N TRP A 193 15.72 5.88 -11.50
CA TRP A 193 16.07 4.49 -11.20
C TRP A 193 16.73 4.33 -9.83
N GLU A 194 17.34 5.38 -9.30
CA GLU A 194 17.95 5.39 -7.98
C GLU A 194 16.93 5.42 -6.84
N ALA A 195 15.67 5.81 -7.11
CA ALA A 195 14.64 5.96 -6.09
C ALA A 195 14.18 4.60 -5.56
N LYS A 196 14.39 4.35 -4.25
CA LYS A 196 13.94 3.12 -3.60
C LYS A 196 12.41 3.01 -3.61
N ALA A 197 11.73 4.16 -3.54
CA ALA A 197 10.27 4.25 -3.64
C ALA A 197 9.71 3.72 -4.97
N ARG A 198 10.54 3.48 -5.99
CA ARG A 198 10.10 2.90 -7.26
C ARG A 198 9.78 1.41 -7.13
N TYR A 199 10.58 0.65 -6.38
CA TYR A 199 10.62 -0.81 -6.52
C TYR A 199 9.56 -1.57 -5.72
N SER A 200 9.22 -1.09 -4.53
CA SER A 200 8.21 -1.75 -3.68
C SER A 200 6.78 -1.55 -4.21
N PRO A 201 6.35 -0.32 -4.58
CA PRO A 201 5.07 -0.11 -5.24
C PRO A 201 4.96 -0.87 -6.56
N LEU A 202 6.02 -0.91 -7.37
CA LEU A 202 6.05 -1.70 -8.60
C LEU A 202 5.72 -3.17 -8.32
N SER A 203 6.39 -3.76 -7.32
CA SER A 203 6.20 -5.16 -6.94
C SER A 203 4.79 -5.44 -6.39
N ALA A 204 4.17 -4.46 -5.73
CA ALA A 204 2.81 -4.55 -5.22
C ALA A 204 1.74 -4.41 -6.32
N LEU A 205 2.02 -3.65 -7.39
CA LEU A 205 1.12 -3.51 -8.54
C LEU A 205 1.08 -4.76 -9.43
N LEU A 206 2.17 -5.52 -9.48
CA LEU A 206 2.32 -6.67 -10.38
C LEU A 206 1.13 -7.64 -10.45
N PRO A 207 0.49 -8.06 -9.34
CA PRO A 207 -0.64 -8.98 -9.40
C PRO A 207 -1.87 -8.41 -10.14
N TYR A 208 -1.98 -7.09 -10.26
CA TYR A 208 -3.15 -6.40 -10.81
C TYR A 208 -2.99 -6.00 -12.27
N ILE A 209 -1.78 -5.58 -12.68
CA ILE A 209 -1.49 -5.11 -14.05
C ILE A 209 -0.69 -6.12 -14.88
N GLY A 210 -0.06 -7.09 -14.23
CA GLY A 210 0.76 -8.11 -14.84
C GLY A 210 2.16 -7.68 -15.30
N THR A 211 3.01 -8.66 -15.59
CA THR A 211 4.42 -8.41 -15.92
C THR A 211 4.64 -7.78 -17.29
N SER A 212 3.80 -8.10 -18.27
CA SER A 212 3.91 -7.57 -19.63
C SER A 212 3.69 -6.06 -19.66
N THR A 213 2.60 -5.58 -19.07
CA THR A 213 2.27 -4.15 -19.01
C THR A 213 3.36 -3.36 -18.29
N VAL A 214 3.92 -3.89 -17.19
CA VAL A 214 5.05 -3.26 -16.50
C VAL A 214 6.27 -3.10 -17.42
N LEU A 215 6.67 -4.16 -18.12
CA LEU A 215 7.88 -4.15 -18.95
C LEU A 215 7.67 -3.37 -20.26
N GLU A 216 6.44 -3.23 -20.73
CA GLU A 216 6.10 -2.38 -21.87
C GLU A 216 6.10 -0.89 -21.51
N GLN A 217 5.55 -0.53 -20.34
CA GLN A 217 5.53 0.85 -19.84
C GLN A 217 6.90 1.31 -19.33
N ILE A 218 7.74 0.38 -18.89
CA ILE A 218 9.07 0.65 -18.34
C ILE A 218 10.11 -0.27 -19.02
N PRO A 219 10.41 -0.06 -20.31
CA PRO A 219 11.28 -0.97 -21.08
C PRO A 219 12.73 -1.00 -20.56
N GLU A 220 13.19 0.08 -19.93
CA GLU A 220 14.53 0.15 -19.34
C GLU A 220 14.62 -0.54 -17.96
N LEU A 221 13.50 -1.04 -17.40
CA LEU A 221 13.47 -1.64 -16.06
C LEU A 221 14.52 -2.73 -15.84
N PRO A 222 14.73 -3.70 -16.77
CA PRO A 222 15.78 -4.71 -16.58
C PRO A 222 17.17 -4.10 -16.40
N ARG A 223 17.51 -3.06 -17.18
CA ARG A 223 18.81 -2.36 -17.09
C ARG A 223 18.90 -1.52 -15.83
N ASP A 224 17.83 -0.83 -15.45
CA ASP A 224 17.76 -0.05 -14.21
C ASP A 224 18.03 -0.94 -12.99
N LEU A 225 17.46 -2.16 -12.97
CA LEU A 225 17.73 -3.13 -11.91
C LEU A 225 19.21 -3.53 -11.86
N LEU A 226 19.90 -3.66 -13.00
CA LEU A 226 21.35 -3.92 -13.02
C LEU A 226 22.16 -2.75 -12.45
N LYS A 227 21.80 -1.50 -12.80
CA LYS A 227 22.46 -0.32 -12.24
C LYS A 227 22.33 -0.28 -10.71
N CYS A 228 21.17 -0.68 -10.18
CA CYS A 228 20.98 -0.84 -8.73
C CYS A 228 21.86 -1.94 -8.14
N LEU A 229 22.08 -3.06 -8.83
CA LEU A 229 22.99 -4.10 -8.35
C LEU A 229 24.44 -3.63 -8.27
N SER A 230 24.84 -2.64 -9.07
CA SER A 230 26.14 -1.98 -8.94
C SER A 230 26.24 -1.05 -7.72
N THR A 231 25.16 -0.89 -6.94
CA THR A 231 25.06 0.04 -5.81
C THR A 231 24.57 -0.68 -4.54
N ASN A 232 25.43 -0.84 -3.53
CA ASN A 232 25.16 -1.67 -2.35
C ASN A 232 23.82 -1.38 -1.62
N HIS A 233 23.41 -0.12 -1.50
CA HIS A 233 22.20 0.24 -0.78
C HIS A 233 20.91 0.13 -1.62
N LEU A 234 21.04 -0.11 -2.94
CA LEU A 234 19.93 -0.34 -3.87
C LEU A 234 19.82 -1.81 -4.28
N SER A 235 20.88 -2.61 -4.11
CA SER A 235 20.86 -4.02 -4.48
C SER A 235 19.75 -4.84 -3.80
N PRO A 236 19.37 -4.61 -2.52
CA PRO A 236 18.28 -5.39 -1.91
C PRO A 236 16.93 -5.11 -2.58
N CYS A 237 16.57 -3.84 -2.78
CA CYS A 237 15.27 -3.50 -3.37
C CYS A 237 15.18 -3.91 -4.84
N ALA A 238 16.28 -3.82 -5.60
CA ALA A 238 16.32 -4.30 -6.98
C ALA A 238 16.23 -5.82 -7.07
N SER A 239 16.94 -6.55 -6.22
CA SER A 239 16.83 -8.02 -6.17
C SER A 239 15.42 -8.48 -5.80
N ASP A 240 14.78 -7.80 -4.84
CA ASP A 240 13.41 -8.12 -4.45
C ASP A 240 12.41 -7.83 -5.58
N ALA A 241 12.56 -6.70 -6.29
CA ALA A 241 11.73 -6.39 -7.46
C ALA A 241 11.92 -7.38 -8.61
N TYR A 242 13.16 -7.74 -8.93
CA TYR A 242 13.46 -8.79 -9.90
C TYR A 242 12.78 -10.11 -9.52
N ARG A 243 12.92 -10.54 -8.27
CA ARG A 243 12.29 -11.76 -7.77
C ARG A 243 10.77 -11.71 -7.95
N SER A 244 10.14 -10.61 -7.53
CA SER A 244 8.69 -10.44 -7.67
C SER A 244 8.24 -10.48 -9.14
N LEU A 245 8.99 -9.85 -10.05
CA LEU A 245 8.73 -9.88 -11.49
C LEU A 245 8.78 -11.29 -12.05
N ILE A 246 9.87 -12.04 -11.82
CA ILE A 246 10.01 -13.38 -12.41
C ILE A 246 9.02 -14.38 -11.82
N GLN A 247 8.68 -14.26 -10.53
CA GLN A 247 7.68 -15.09 -9.88
C GLN A 247 6.29 -14.81 -10.43
N GLN A 248 5.95 -13.54 -10.61
CA GLN A 248 4.68 -13.15 -11.21
C GLN A 248 4.61 -13.59 -12.68
N GLN A 249 5.69 -13.42 -13.44
CA GLN A 249 5.78 -13.86 -14.84
C GLN A 249 5.50 -15.37 -14.93
N ARG A 250 6.11 -16.18 -14.05
CA ARG A 250 5.84 -17.61 -14.02
C ARG A 250 4.38 -17.93 -13.72
N ARG A 251 3.76 -17.25 -12.75
CA ARG A 251 2.33 -17.44 -12.42
C ARG A 251 1.43 -17.15 -13.62
N GLU A 252 1.69 -16.04 -14.33
CA GLU A 252 0.94 -15.64 -15.53
C GLU A 252 1.08 -16.68 -16.64
N LEU A 253 2.31 -17.14 -16.92
CA LEU A 253 2.56 -18.14 -17.95
C LEU A 253 1.91 -19.50 -17.65
N CYS A 254 1.94 -19.93 -16.38
CA CYS A 254 1.26 -21.15 -15.96
C CYS A 254 -0.27 -21.00 -15.97
N GLY A 255 -0.80 -19.82 -15.63
CA GLY A 255 -2.23 -19.54 -15.60
C GLY A 255 -2.87 -19.34 -16.97
N ALA A 256 -2.11 -18.84 -17.95
CA ALA A 256 -2.57 -18.62 -19.33
C ALA A 256 -2.65 -19.93 -20.16
N ALA A 257 -2.12 -21.03 -19.65
CA ALA A 257 -2.08 -22.31 -20.35
C ALA A 257 -3.48 -22.94 -20.46
N ALA A 258 -3.76 -23.58 -21.60
CA ALA A 258 -5.02 -24.29 -21.78
C ALA A 258 -5.16 -25.44 -20.76
N PRO A 259 -6.39 -25.76 -20.29
CA PRO A 259 -6.60 -26.88 -19.38
C PRO A 259 -6.07 -28.20 -19.98
N GLY A 260 -5.02 -28.76 -19.39
CA GLY A 260 -4.45 -30.05 -19.80
C GLY A 260 -3.15 -30.00 -20.62
N ALA A 261 -2.64 -28.82 -20.98
CA ALA A 261 -1.36 -28.66 -21.65
C ALA A 261 -0.52 -27.55 -20.97
N PRO A 262 0.07 -27.83 -19.79
CA PRO A 262 0.95 -26.86 -19.16
C PRO A 262 2.18 -26.61 -20.03
N PRO A 263 2.70 -25.37 -20.08
CA PRO A 263 3.92 -25.06 -20.81
C PRO A 263 5.08 -25.88 -20.25
N SER A 264 5.92 -26.37 -21.14
CA SER A 264 7.15 -27.05 -20.77
C SER A 264 8.11 -26.08 -20.07
N GLU A 265 9.02 -26.61 -19.23
CA GLU A 265 10.04 -25.78 -18.57
C GLU A 265 10.92 -25.03 -19.59
N ALA A 266 11.20 -25.62 -20.74
CA ALA A 266 11.96 -24.99 -21.81
C ALA A 266 11.22 -23.77 -22.41
N GLU A 267 9.91 -23.88 -22.65
CA GLU A 267 9.09 -22.77 -23.13
C GLU A 267 9.01 -21.63 -22.10
N LEU A 268 8.82 -21.98 -20.82
CA LEU A 268 8.82 -21.00 -19.72
C LEU A 268 10.17 -20.26 -19.64
N ALA A 269 11.28 -20.99 -19.72
CA ALA A 269 12.62 -20.43 -19.71
C ALA A 269 12.88 -19.53 -20.93
N GLU A 270 12.45 -19.91 -22.12
CA GLU A 270 12.59 -19.10 -23.33
C GLU A 270 11.79 -17.78 -23.23
N LEU A 271 10.57 -17.82 -22.73
CA LEU A 271 9.74 -16.62 -22.52
C LEU A 271 10.33 -15.68 -21.47
N TRP A 272 10.91 -16.23 -20.41
CA TRP A 272 11.70 -15.45 -19.46
C TRP A 272 12.96 -14.85 -20.14
N ALA A 273 13.71 -15.66 -20.89
CA ALA A 273 14.98 -15.29 -21.51
C ALA A 273 14.82 -14.11 -22.48
N ARG A 274 13.73 -14.07 -23.26
CA ARG A 274 13.43 -12.96 -24.18
C ARG A 274 13.45 -11.59 -23.51
N ARG A 275 13.04 -11.50 -22.25
CA ARG A 275 12.97 -10.24 -21.50
C ARG A 275 14.19 -9.98 -20.62
N TRP A 276 14.76 -11.04 -20.04
CA TRP A 276 15.75 -10.92 -18.98
C TRP A 276 17.16 -11.37 -19.36
N ARG A 277 17.33 -12.23 -20.36
CA ARG A 277 18.64 -12.78 -20.74
C ARG A 277 19.66 -11.70 -21.07
N PRO A 278 19.37 -10.67 -21.89
CA PRO A 278 20.38 -9.68 -22.26
C PRO A 278 20.95 -8.98 -21.02
N ALA A 279 20.06 -8.55 -20.12
CA ALA A 279 20.45 -7.87 -18.89
C ALA A 279 21.20 -8.81 -17.93
N LEU A 280 20.72 -10.03 -17.72
CA LEU A 280 21.35 -10.94 -16.77
C LEU A 280 22.74 -11.40 -17.24
N LEU A 281 22.91 -11.68 -18.54
CA LEU A 281 24.22 -12.03 -19.10
C LEU A 281 25.21 -10.88 -19.01
N GLU A 282 24.77 -9.65 -19.31
CA GLU A 282 25.59 -8.45 -19.16
C GLU A 282 26.10 -8.33 -17.72
N ALA A 283 25.24 -8.55 -16.73
CA ALA A 283 25.62 -8.45 -15.33
C ALA A 283 26.56 -9.58 -14.88
N LEU A 284 26.27 -10.84 -15.29
CA LEU A 284 27.08 -12.01 -14.92
C LEU A 284 28.46 -12.01 -15.58
N THR A 285 28.60 -11.39 -16.75
CA THR A 285 29.87 -11.28 -17.50
C THR A 285 30.55 -9.92 -17.33
N SER A 286 30.03 -9.04 -16.47
CA SER A 286 30.58 -7.71 -16.26
C SER A 286 31.95 -7.74 -15.56
N ASP A 287 32.87 -6.88 -16.02
CA ASP A 287 34.14 -6.61 -15.32
C ASP A 287 33.93 -5.87 -13.98
N ALA A 288 32.75 -5.30 -13.76
CA ALA A 288 32.40 -4.68 -12.49
C ALA A 288 32.12 -5.76 -11.44
N ALA A 289 33.14 -6.07 -10.63
CA ALA A 289 33.10 -7.13 -9.62
C ALA A 289 31.86 -7.09 -8.70
N LEU A 290 31.37 -5.89 -8.35
CA LEU A 290 30.18 -5.75 -7.52
C LEU A 290 28.90 -6.18 -8.24
N LEU A 291 28.72 -5.73 -9.49
CA LEU A 291 27.58 -6.11 -10.33
C LEU A 291 27.56 -7.62 -10.56
N GLN A 292 28.71 -8.19 -10.95
CA GLN A 292 28.86 -9.61 -11.22
C GLN A 292 28.60 -10.47 -9.98
N ARG A 293 29.13 -10.07 -8.82
CA ARG A 293 28.86 -10.73 -7.54
C ARG A 293 27.39 -10.65 -7.16
N ASN A 294 26.76 -9.49 -7.29
CA ASN A 294 25.37 -9.32 -6.91
C ASN A 294 24.43 -10.05 -7.89
N ALA A 295 24.72 -10.06 -9.19
CA ALA A 295 23.95 -10.84 -10.16
C ALA A 295 24.04 -12.35 -9.89
N SER A 296 25.25 -12.87 -9.62
CA SER A 296 25.45 -14.29 -9.33
C SER A 296 24.88 -14.74 -7.98
N SER A 297 24.94 -13.90 -6.96
CA SER A 297 24.47 -14.25 -5.60
C SER A 297 23.02 -13.90 -5.31
N LEU A 298 22.47 -12.87 -5.96
CA LEU A 298 21.12 -12.38 -5.71
C LEU A 298 20.15 -12.76 -6.84
N LEU A 299 20.50 -12.54 -8.12
CA LEU A 299 19.54 -12.80 -9.21
C LEU A 299 19.52 -14.26 -9.63
N LEU A 300 20.68 -14.82 -9.97
CA LEU A 300 20.81 -16.16 -10.54
C LEU A 300 20.13 -17.27 -9.70
N PRO A 301 20.23 -17.29 -8.35
CA PRO A 301 19.54 -18.32 -7.57
C PRO A 301 18.03 -18.21 -7.67
N TRP A 302 17.46 -16.99 -7.71
CA TRP A 302 16.03 -16.80 -7.90
C TRP A 302 15.60 -17.14 -9.32
N THR A 303 16.42 -16.82 -10.32
CA THR A 303 16.21 -17.22 -11.72
C THR A 303 16.09 -18.73 -11.82
N LEU A 304 17.09 -19.49 -11.37
CA LEU A 304 17.12 -20.95 -11.54
C LEU A 304 16.07 -21.66 -10.65
N ARG A 305 15.70 -21.08 -9.50
CA ARG A 305 14.57 -21.59 -8.70
C ARG A 305 13.22 -21.38 -9.39
N THR A 306 13.08 -20.27 -10.10
CA THR A 306 11.80 -19.91 -10.75
C THR A 306 11.72 -20.49 -12.16
N PHE A 307 12.80 -20.56 -12.91
CA PHE A 307 12.90 -21.08 -14.26
C PHE A 307 14.11 -22.03 -14.34
N PRO A 308 13.98 -23.30 -13.91
CA PRO A 308 15.10 -24.24 -13.87
C PRO A 308 15.81 -24.45 -15.22
N ALA A 309 15.06 -24.49 -16.32
CA ALA A 309 15.61 -24.64 -17.67
C ALA A 309 16.31 -23.36 -18.20
N ALA A 310 16.29 -22.24 -17.46
CA ALA A 310 17.00 -21.02 -17.85
C ALA A 310 18.52 -21.20 -17.94
N VAL A 311 19.08 -22.26 -17.32
CA VAL A 311 20.51 -22.60 -17.43
C VAL A 311 20.94 -22.88 -18.87
N GLU A 312 20.03 -23.41 -19.71
CA GLU A 312 20.34 -23.67 -21.13
C GLU A 312 20.33 -22.39 -21.97
N ALA A 313 19.68 -21.34 -21.44
CA ALA A 313 19.56 -20.04 -22.07
C ALA A 313 20.58 -19.01 -21.56
N LEU A 314 21.37 -19.35 -20.54
CA LEU A 314 22.39 -18.49 -19.91
C LEU A 314 23.80 -18.99 -20.23
#